data_AF-A0A5K1B5I4-F1
#
_entry.id   AF-A0A5K1B5I4-F1
#
_cell.length_a   1.000
_cell.length_b   1.000
_cell.length_c   1.000
_cell.angle_alpha   90.00
_cell.angle_beta   90.00
_cell.angle_gamma   90.00
#
_symmetry.space_group_name_H-M   'P 1'
#
loop_
_entity.id
_entity.type
_entity.pdbx_description
1 polymer ?
#
loop_
_entity_poly.entity_id
_entity_poly.type
_entity_poly.pdbx_seq_one_letter_code
_entity_poly.pdbx_strand_id
1 'polypeptide(L)'
;RQLEKIILDKHEDTMSKMGAILASGIIDAGGRNVTIRLLSKTKHNKVTAVVGLAVFSQFWYWYPLIYFISLAFSPTALIGVNYDLKVPRFEFLSHAKPSLFEYPRPTSPPSATSTVKLPTAVLSTSAKAKARAKKEADQKAAMEKSAAEDGSSSATASSSGKGVKTTEKDGDSMQ
;
A
#
# COMPACT_ATOMS: atom_id res chain seq x y z
N ARG A 1 -3.31 8.00 7.87
CA ARG A 1 -4.40 7.65 6.92
C ARG A 1 -5.71 8.38 7.18
N GLN A 2 -6.33 8.33 8.36
CA GLN A 2 -7.51 9.18 8.61
C GLN A 2 -7.19 10.69 8.50
N LEU A 3 -6.08 11.15 9.11
CA LEU A 3 -5.61 12.54 8.98
C LEU A 3 -5.38 12.94 7.51
N GLU A 4 -4.65 12.14 6.74
CA GLU A 4 -4.41 12.36 5.31
C GLU A 4 -5.72 12.46 4.50
N LYS A 5 -6.74 11.66 4.84
CA LYS A 5 -8.07 11.76 4.23
C LYS A 5 -8.71 13.12 4.53
N ILE A 6 -8.73 13.55 5.79
CA ILE A 6 -9.33 14.83 6.23
C ILE A 6 -8.64 16.04 5.56
N ILE A 7 -7.32 15.97 5.37
CA ILE A 7 -6.54 17.03 4.70
C ILE A 7 -6.93 17.15 3.21
N LEU A 8 -7.15 16.02 2.53
CA LEU A 8 -7.48 15.97 1.11
C LEU A 8 -8.97 16.14 0.81
N ASP A 9 -9.86 15.89 1.77
CA ASP A 9 -11.30 15.96 1.57
C ASP A 9 -11.78 17.41 1.42
N LYS A 10 -12.46 17.74 0.32
CA LYS A 10 -12.98 19.10 0.09
C LYS A 10 -14.09 19.46 1.08
N HIS A 11 -14.85 18.49 1.58
CA HIS A 11 -16.04 18.69 2.39
C HIS A 11 -15.76 18.99 3.87
N GLU A 12 -14.51 18.83 4.31
CA GLU A 12 -14.08 19.13 5.68
C GLU A 12 -13.81 20.64 5.90
N ASP A 13 -14.08 21.13 7.10
CA ASP A 13 -13.86 22.53 7.46
C ASP A 13 -12.37 22.93 7.44
N THR A 14 -12.08 24.19 7.12
CA THR A 14 -10.71 24.74 7.10
C THR A 14 -10.01 24.60 8.45
N MET A 15 -10.73 24.73 9.57
CA MET A 15 -10.18 24.54 10.92
C MET A 15 -9.85 23.08 11.21
N SER A 16 -10.70 22.13 10.76
CA SER A 16 -10.45 20.69 10.86
C SER A 16 -9.21 20.28 10.04
N LYS A 17 -9.06 20.84 8.83
CA LYS A 17 -7.86 20.67 7.99
C LYS A 17 -6.60 21.21 8.65
N MET A 18 -6.64 22.41 9.21
CA MET A 18 -5.51 22.98 9.95
C MET A 18 -5.12 22.07 11.13
N GLY A 19 -6.09 21.60 11.91
CA GLY A 19 -5.86 20.66 13.01
C GLY A 19 -5.24 19.33 12.54
N ALA A 20 -5.70 18.78 11.43
CA ALA A 20 -5.17 17.54 10.86
C ALA A 20 -3.72 17.69 10.33
N ILE A 21 -3.39 18.84 9.71
CA ILE A 21 -2.02 19.17 9.29
C ILE A 21 -1.10 19.28 10.50
N LEU A 22 -1.52 20.01 11.54
CA LEU A 22 -0.76 20.17 12.79
C LEU A 22 -0.54 18.82 13.49
N ALA A 23 -1.58 17.98 13.59
CA ALA A 23 -1.47 16.65 14.18
C ALA A 23 -0.47 15.76 13.43
N SER A 24 -0.47 15.80 12.08
CA SER A 24 0.52 15.08 11.27
C SER A 24 1.94 15.60 11.53
N GLY A 25 2.13 16.93 11.54
CA GLY A 25 3.43 17.54 11.81
C GLY A 25 3.97 17.26 13.21
N ILE A 26 3.11 17.10 14.22
CA ILE A 26 3.49 16.72 15.59
C ILE A 26 3.90 15.25 15.67
N ILE A 27 3.20 14.34 14.97
CA ILE A 27 3.55 12.91 14.92
C ILE A 27 4.91 12.69 14.24
N ASP A 28 5.20 13.45 13.19
CA ASP A 28 6.46 13.38 12.43
C ASP A 28 7.56 14.35 12.93
N ALA A 29 7.34 15.01 14.08
CA ALA A 29 8.21 16.07 14.60
C ALA A 29 9.68 15.60 14.75
N GLY A 30 10.61 16.43 14.24
CA GLY A 30 12.04 16.14 14.29
C GLY A 30 12.45 14.82 13.62
N GLY A 31 11.70 14.36 12.61
CA GLY A 31 11.93 13.06 11.98
C GLY A 31 11.68 11.89 12.93
N ARG A 32 10.71 12.03 13.84
CA ARG A 32 10.35 11.05 14.90
C ARG A 32 11.45 10.80 15.95
N ASN A 33 12.48 11.65 16.02
CA ASN A 33 13.55 11.61 17.02
C ASN A 33 13.26 12.46 18.27
N VAL A 34 12.03 12.97 18.39
CA VAL A 34 11.66 14.04 19.31
C VAL A 34 10.33 13.68 19.96
N THR A 35 10.20 13.99 21.25
CA THR A 35 8.96 13.77 22.00
C THR A 35 8.59 15.00 22.83
N ILE A 36 7.30 15.18 23.09
CA ILE A 36 6.79 16.21 24.00
C ILE A 36 7.05 15.74 25.43
N ARG A 37 7.87 16.48 26.18
CA ARG A 37 8.34 16.04 27.50
C ARG A 37 8.30 17.16 28.53
N LEU A 38 7.29 17.12 29.40
CA LEU A 38 7.08 18.09 30.48
C LEU A 38 7.97 17.85 31.72
N LEU A 39 8.37 16.59 31.98
CA LEU A 39 9.26 16.22 33.08
C LEU A 39 10.61 15.71 32.57
N SER A 40 11.71 16.18 33.15
CA SER A 40 13.07 15.71 32.88
C SER A 40 13.23 14.20 33.13
N LYS A 41 14.34 13.61 32.66
CA LYS A 41 14.77 12.25 33.07
C LYS A 41 14.96 12.16 34.59
N THR A 42 15.38 13.26 35.22
CA THR A 42 15.56 13.41 36.68
C THR A 42 14.27 13.79 37.43
N LYS A 43 13.08 13.63 36.82
CA LYS A 43 11.76 13.99 37.39
C LYS A 43 11.53 15.48 37.73
N HIS A 44 12.45 16.38 37.38
CA HIS A 44 12.27 17.82 37.53
C HIS A 44 11.37 18.39 36.43
N ASN A 45 10.52 19.38 36.75
CA ASN A 45 9.62 20.01 35.77
C ASN A 45 10.39 20.88 34.76
N LYS A 46 10.26 20.58 33.46
CA LYS A 46 10.82 21.41 32.38
C LYS A 46 9.87 22.58 32.12
N VAL A 47 10.01 23.66 32.89
CA VAL A 47 9.14 24.85 32.83
C VAL A 47 9.00 25.40 31.41
N THR A 48 10.08 25.41 30.62
CA THR A 48 10.05 25.85 29.21
C THR A 48 9.13 24.99 28.33
N ALA A 49 9.02 23.69 28.58
CA ALA A 49 8.09 22.81 27.87
C ALA A 49 6.64 23.00 28.30
N VAL A 50 6.40 23.24 29.59
CA VAL A 50 5.07 23.54 30.13
C VAL A 50 4.55 24.87 29.56
N VAL A 51 5.37 25.93 29.60
CA VAL A 51 5.04 27.24 29.03
C VAL A 51 4.84 27.15 27.52
N GLY A 52 5.71 26.44 26.79
CA GLY A 52 5.57 26.25 25.34
C GLY A 52 4.25 25.59 24.95
N LEU A 53 3.81 24.56 25.70
CA LEU A 53 2.53 23.89 25.45
C LEU A 53 1.32 24.74 25.85
N ALA A 54 1.42 25.50 26.94
CA ALA A 54 0.36 26.42 27.36
C ALA A 54 0.15 27.54 26.33
N VAL A 55 1.23 28.21 25.88
CA VAL A 55 1.17 29.25 24.84
C VAL A 55 0.67 28.67 23.52
N PHE A 56 1.10 27.45 23.15
CA PHE A 56 0.60 26.75 21.96
C PHE A 56 -0.93 26.61 21.95
N SER A 57 -1.58 26.27 23.07
CA SER A 57 -3.04 26.13 23.12
C SER A 57 -3.82 27.42 22.79
N GLN A 58 -3.19 28.59 22.92
CA GLN A 58 -3.81 29.89 22.64
C GLN A 58 -3.74 30.30 21.15
N PHE A 59 -3.38 29.37 20.24
CA PHE A 59 -3.29 29.64 18.79
C PHE A 59 -4.54 30.25 18.16
N TRP A 60 -5.72 30.04 18.75
CA TRP A 60 -6.99 30.59 18.31
C TRP A 60 -7.03 32.12 18.30
N TYR A 61 -6.31 32.77 19.22
CA TYR A 61 -6.22 34.23 19.28
C TYR A 61 -5.15 34.77 18.33
N TRP A 62 -4.04 34.06 18.16
CA TRP A 62 -2.94 34.47 17.30
C TRP A 62 -2.16 33.27 16.74
N TYR A 63 -2.31 33.01 15.44
CA TYR A 63 -1.75 31.83 14.76
C TYR A 63 -0.22 31.61 14.93
N PRO A 64 0.66 32.63 14.98
CA PRO A 64 2.09 32.43 15.22
C PRO A 64 2.42 31.76 16.57
N LEU A 65 1.48 31.73 17.53
CA LEU A 65 1.67 31.02 18.80
C LEU A 65 1.85 29.50 18.62
N ILE A 66 1.48 28.94 17.47
CA ILE A 66 1.73 27.53 17.11
C ILE A 66 3.22 27.17 17.22
N TYR A 67 4.13 28.09 16.88
CA TYR A 67 5.58 27.81 16.86
C TYR A 67 6.18 27.54 18.25
N PHE A 68 5.52 27.94 19.34
CA PHE A 68 6.00 27.70 20.71
C PHE A 68 5.97 26.22 21.14
N ILE A 69 5.31 25.34 20.37
CA ILE A 69 5.39 23.88 20.57
C ILE A 69 6.84 23.36 20.49
N SER A 70 7.72 24.06 19.76
CA SER A 70 9.14 23.75 19.65
C SER A 70 9.90 23.73 20.99
N LEU A 71 9.43 24.43 22.02
CA LEU A 71 10.03 24.41 23.36
C LEU A 71 9.66 23.13 24.14
N ALA A 72 8.49 22.56 23.84
CA ALA A 72 7.99 21.32 24.47
C ALA A 72 8.69 20.07 23.93
N PHE A 73 9.15 20.14 22.68
CA PHE A 73 9.98 19.14 22.04
C PHE A 73 11.31 18.92 22.78
N SER A 74 11.65 17.65 22.95
CA SER A 74 12.90 17.19 23.57
C SER A 74 13.43 15.99 22.78
N PRO A 75 14.69 16.01 22.32
CA PRO A 75 15.25 14.93 21.51
C PRO A 75 15.45 13.65 22.33
N THR A 76 15.10 12.51 21.74
CA THR A 76 15.24 11.17 22.32
C THR A 76 16.41 10.43 21.66
N ALA A 77 17.62 10.99 21.77
CA ALA A 77 18.85 10.40 21.27
C ALA A 77 19.78 9.95 22.42
N LEU A 78 20.64 8.98 22.13
CA LEU A 78 21.82 8.65 22.93
C LEU A 78 23.01 9.38 22.30
N ILE A 79 23.67 10.25 23.06
CA ILE A 79 24.82 11.02 22.61
C ILE A 79 25.99 10.65 23.53
N GLY A 80 26.96 9.92 22.99
CA GLY A 80 28.23 9.65 23.68
C GLY A 80 29.18 10.82 23.47
N VAL A 81 29.94 11.16 24.50
CA VAL A 81 30.91 12.25 24.52
C VAL A 81 32.13 11.78 25.29
N ASN A 82 33.32 11.93 24.73
CA ASN A 82 34.58 11.62 25.42
C ASN A 82 35.03 12.79 26.32
N TYR A 83 36.03 12.60 27.17
CA TYR A 83 36.58 13.64 28.05
C TYR A 83 36.92 14.95 27.31
N ASP A 84 37.50 14.85 26.11
CA ASP A 84 37.81 15.96 25.20
C ASP A 84 36.58 16.66 24.56
N LEU A 85 35.35 16.36 24.98
CA LEU A 85 34.09 16.78 24.35
C LEU A 85 33.90 16.36 22.88
N LYS A 86 34.73 15.42 22.38
CA LYS A 86 34.64 14.84 21.04
C LYS A 86 33.58 13.74 21.00
N VAL A 87 32.90 13.58 19.87
CA VAL A 87 31.93 12.50 19.62
C VAL A 87 32.69 11.22 19.20
N PRO A 88 32.72 10.17 20.02
CA PRO A 88 33.31 8.89 19.64
C PRO A 88 32.35 8.10 18.74
N ARG A 89 32.90 7.19 17.92
CA ARG A 89 32.10 6.12 17.29
C ARG A 89 31.99 4.97 18.28
N PHE A 90 30.78 4.62 18.67
CA PHE A 90 30.49 3.51 19.56
C PHE A 90 29.17 2.84 19.14
N GLU A 91 29.08 1.55 19.40
CA GLU A 91 27.87 0.76 19.23
C GLU A 91 27.38 0.33 20.62
N PHE A 92 26.07 0.15 20.79
CA PHE A 92 25.48 -0.29 22.05
C PHE A 92 24.59 -1.50 21.82
N LEU A 93 24.67 -2.47 22.74
CA LEU A 93 23.84 -3.66 22.67
C LEU A 93 22.44 -3.33 23.21
N SER A 94 21.42 -3.48 22.35
CA SER A 94 20.02 -3.38 22.75
C SER A 94 19.43 -4.78 22.94
N HIS A 95 18.88 -5.07 24.11
CA HIS A 95 18.19 -6.34 24.40
C HIS A 95 16.75 -6.38 23.87
N ALA A 96 16.25 -5.31 23.26
CA ALA A 96 14.89 -5.22 22.74
C ALA A 96 14.84 -5.50 21.23
N LYS A 97 13.72 -6.04 20.76
CA LYS A 97 13.53 -6.48 19.37
C LYS A 97 13.71 -5.32 18.38
N PRO A 98 14.52 -5.46 17.30
CA PRO A 98 14.78 -4.38 16.34
C PRO A 98 13.53 -3.73 15.74
N SER A 99 12.45 -4.50 15.52
CA SER A 99 11.18 -3.99 14.97
C SER A 99 10.46 -2.98 15.86
N LEU A 100 10.86 -2.80 17.13
CA LEU A 100 10.33 -1.75 18.02
C LEU A 100 11.03 -0.40 17.81
N PHE A 101 12.22 -0.40 17.21
CA PHE A 101 13.02 0.79 16.91
C PHE A 101 13.00 1.16 15.43
N GLU A 102 12.38 0.33 14.58
CA GLU A 102 12.21 0.63 13.16
C GLU A 102 11.30 1.85 12.99
N TYR A 103 11.78 2.90 12.33
CA TYR A 103 10.92 4.02 11.94
C TYR A 103 9.82 3.50 11.02
N PRO A 104 8.54 3.80 11.29
CA PRO A 104 7.46 3.38 10.41
C PRO A 104 7.72 3.89 9.00
N ARG A 105 7.66 2.97 8.03
CA ARG A 105 8.09 3.22 6.65
C ARG A 105 7.51 4.53 6.12
N PRO A 106 8.33 5.42 5.51
CA PRO A 106 7.84 6.64 4.91
C PRO A 106 6.66 6.35 3.97
N THR A 107 5.65 7.21 4.01
CA THR A 107 4.66 7.23 2.95
C THR A 107 5.39 7.64 1.67
N SER A 108 5.65 6.66 0.79
CA SER A 108 6.26 6.95 -0.50
C SER A 108 5.44 8.05 -1.18
N PRO A 109 6.06 9.11 -1.74
CA PRO A 109 5.31 10.07 -2.54
C PRO A 109 4.54 9.29 -3.60
N PRO A 110 3.31 9.72 -3.99
CA PRO A 110 2.63 9.12 -5.12
C PRO A 110 3.56 9.24 -6.32
N SER A 111 4.15 8.12 -6.73
CA SER A 111 5.17 8.11 -7.76
C SER A 111 4.60 8.79 -9.00
N ALA A 112 5.34 9.75 -9.54
CA ALA A 112 4.97 10.47 -10.77
C ALA A 112 5.07 9.58 -12.03
N THR A 113 4.98 8.26 -11.86
CA THR A 113 4.56 7.27 -12.84
C THR A 113 3.02 7.28 -12.90
N SER A 114 2.33 7.78 -13.92
CA SER A 114 2.69 7.99 -15.34
C SER A 114 3.28 6.78 -16.07
N THR A 115 3.54 5.66 -15.37
CA THR A 115 3.34 4.36 -15.99
C THR A 115 1.85 4.25 -16.27
N VAL A 116 1.52 4.53 -17.53
CA VAL A 116 0.46 3.89 -18.31
C VAL A 116 -0.36 2.93 -17.46
N LYS A 117 -1.64 3.26 -17.26
CA LYS A 117 -2.64 2.27 -16.84
C LYS A 117 -2.74 1.23 -17.95
N LEU A 118 -1.79 0.28 -17.97
CA LEU A 118 -1.92 -0.96 -18.70
C LEU A 118 -3.28 -1.53 -18.28
N PRO A 119 -4.18 -1.85 -19.22
CA PRO A 119 -5.49 -2.38 -18.89
C PRO A 119 -5.35 -3.85 -18.43
N THR A 120 -4.76 -4.04 -17.25
CA THR A 120 -4.53 -5.33 -16.58
C THR A 120 -5.82 -5.91 -15.98
N ALA A 121 -6.96 -5.40 -16.44
CA ALA A 121 -8.29 -5.92 -16.19
C ALA A 121 -8.92 -6.29 -17.54
N VAL A 122 -8.58 -7.49 -18.04
CA VAL A 122 -9.45 -8.16 -19.03
C VAL A 122 -10.72 -8.55 -18.29
N LEU A 123 -11.64 -7.59 -18.21
CA LEU A 123 -12.93 -7.76 -17.58
C LEU A 123 -13.66 -8.93 -18.24
N SER A 124 -14.48 -9.64 -17.45
CA SER A 124 -15.24 -10.80 -17.91
C SER A 124 -16.13 -10.51 -19.12
N THR A 125 -16.48 -9.24 -19.35
CA THR A 125 -17.14 -8.73 -20.56
C THR A 125 -16.30 -8.91 -21.83
N SER A 126 -14.99 -8.63 -21.81
CA SER A 126 -14.09 -8.81 -22.96
C SER A 126 -13.90 -10.29 -23.31
N ALA A 127 -13.75 -11.14 -22.30
CA ALA A 127 -13.69 -12.59 -22.50
C ALA A 127 -15.02 -13.15 -23.03
N LYS A 128 -16.16 -12.71 -22.47
CA LYS A 128 -17.51 -13.13 -22.90
C LYS A 128 -17.90 -12.58 -24.27
N ALA A 129 -17.44 -11.39 -24.64
CA ALA A 129 -17.59 -10.83 -25.99
C ALA A 129 -16.77 -11.62 -27.00
N LYS A 130 -15.49 -11.93 -26.72
CA LYS A 130 -14.66 -12.77 -27.60
C LYS A 130 -15.22 -14.20 -27.73
N ALA A 131 -15.78 -14.76 -26.65
CA ALA A 131 -16.43 -16.06 -26.66
C ALA A 131 -17.78 -16.07 -27.42
N ARG A 132 -18.57 -14.99 -27.34
CA ARG A 132 -19.79 -14.84 -28.17
C ARG A 132 -19.46 -14.63 -29.64
N ALA A 133 -18.54 -13.73 -29.96
CA ALA A 133 -18.06 -13.52 -31.32
C ALA A 133 -17.50 -14.82 -31.94
N LYS A 134 -16.78 -15.64 -31.17
CA LYS A 134 -16.35 -16.96 -31.65
C LYS A 134 -17.53 -17.91 -31.88
N LYS A 135 -18.50 -18.01 -30.96
CA LYS A 135 -19.70 -18.84 -31.17
C LYS A 135 -20.57 -18.37 -32.35
N GLU A 136 -20.69 -17.07 -32.57
CA GLU A 136 -21.44 -16.48 -33.70
C GLU A 136 -20.70 -16.68 -35.03
N ALA A 137 -19.37 -16.65 -35.03
CA ALA A 137 -18.55 -17.02 -36.19
C ALA A 137 -18.63 -18.53 -36.49
N ASP A 138 -18.50 -19.39 -35.46
CA ASP A 138 -18.63 -20.84 -35.58
C ASP A 138 -20.04 -21.24 -36.07
N GLN A 139 -21.10 -20.52 -35.63
CA GLN A 139 -22.47 -20.72 -36.12
C GLN A 139 -22.67 -20.26 -37.57
N LYS A 140 -22.08 -19.13 -38.00
CA LYS A 140 -22.12 -18.70 -39.41
C LYS A 140 -21.36 -19.66 -40.33
N ALA A 141 -20.17 -20.12 -39.91
CA ALA A 141 -19.40 -21.13 -40.64
C ALA A 141 -20.10 -22.49 -40.73
N ALA A 142 -20.85 -22.88 -39.69
CA ALA A 142 -21.71 -24.06 -39.74
C ALA A 142 -22.89 -23.87 -40.72
N MET A 143 -23.49 -22.67 -40.76
CA MET A 143 -24.61 -22.37 -41.66
C MET A 143 -24.19 -22.32 -43.14
N GLU A 144 -22.99 -21.83 -43.45
CA GLU A 144 -22.42 -21.90 -44.80
C GLU A 144 -22.05 -23.34 -45.20
N LYS A 145 -21.55 -24.17 -44.28
CA LYS A 145 -21.32 -25.60 -44.57
C LYS A 145 -22.61 -26.39 -44.83
N SER A 146 -23.69 -26.09 -44.10
CA SER A 146 -25.01 -26.73 -44.35
C SER A 146 -25.68 -26.31 -45.66
N ALA A 147 -25.14 -25.33 -46.39
CA ALA A 147 -25.62 -24.93 -47.72
C ALA A 147 -24.87 -25.60 -48.88
N ALA A 148 -23.86 -26.45 -48.59
CA ALA A 148 -22.99 -27.07 -49.60
C ALA A 148 -23.05 -28.61 -49.63
N GLU A 149 -23.82 -29.25 -48.76
CA GLU A 149 -24.00 -30.71 -48.69
C GLU A 149 -25.45 -31.13 -49.00
N ASP A 150 -25.95 -30.77 -50.18
CA ASP A 150 -27.12 -31.41 -50.78
C ASP A 150 -26.82 -31.73 -52.25
N GLY A 151 -26.16 -32.87 -52.49
CA GLY A 151 -25.66 -33.22 -53.82
C GLY A 151 -24.65 -34.37 -53.89
N SER A 152 -25.06 -35.60 -53.59
CA SER A 152 -24.74 -36.86 -54.33
C SER A 152 -24.77 -38.09 -53.42
N SER A 153 -25.38 -39.18 -53.91
CA SER A 153 -25.71 -40.39 -53.14
C SER A 153 -25.08 -41.66 -53.73
N SER A 154 -24.85 -42.67 -52.86
CA SER A 154 -24.56 -44.09 -53.18
C SER A 154 -23.19 -44.40 -53.83
N ALA A 155 -22.50 -45.54 -53.65
CA ALA A 155 -22.55 -46.71 -52.72
C ALA A 155 -21.12 -47.36 -52.71
N THR A 156 -20.75 -48.53 -52.14
CA THR A 156 -21.44 -49.69 -51.52
C THR A 156 -20.43 -50.48 -50.65
N ALA A 157 -20.91 -51.30 -49.68
CA ALA A 157 -20.22 -52.50 -49.10
C ALA A 157 -18.91 -52.28 -48.29
N SER A 158 -18.52 -53.10 -47.28
CA SER A 158 -19.16 -54.21 -46.55
C SER A 158 -18.38 -54.60 -45.27
N SER A 159 -18.94 -55.55 -44.49
CA SER A 159 -18.28 -56.50 -43.55
C SER A 159 -17.74 -56.04 -42.17
N SER A 160 -18.58 -56.28 -41.15
CA SER A 160 -18.33 -57.13 -39.95
C SER A 160 -17.01 -57.09 -39.15
N GLY A 161 -17.12 -57.00 -37.81
CA GLY A 161 -16.05 -57.41 -36.89
C GLY A 161 -16.32 -57.13 -35.41
N LYS A 162 -16.76 -58.13 -34.64
CA LYS A 162 -17.02 -58.07 -33.19
C LYS A 162 -15.83 -58.71 -32.44
N GLY A 163 -15.17 -57.98 -31.54
CA GLY A 163 -14.00 -58.48 -30.79
C GLY A 163 -13.69 -57.64 -29.55
N VAL A 164 -13.12 -58.26 -28.51
CA VAL A 164 -13.06 -57.72 -27.14
C VAL A 164 -11.67 -57.97 -26.52
N LYS A 165 -11.28 -57.12 -25.53
CA LYS A 165 -10.33 -57.32 -24.42
C LYS A 165 -8.83 -56.94 -24.57
N THR A 166 -8.39 -56.04 -23.65
CA THR A 166 -7.11 -56.01 -22.86
C THR A 166 -5.75 -55.83 -23.59
N THR A 167 -4.68 -55.23 -23.04
CA THR A 167 -4.32 -54.85 -21.64
C THR A 167 -3.20 -53.77 -21.57
N GLU A 168 -3.12 -53.05 -20.44
CA GLU A 168 -1.92 -52.54 -19.71
C GLU A 168 -0.95 -51.41 -20.17
N LYS A 169 -0.68 -50.50 -19.20
CA LYS A 169 0.60 -49.84 -18.79
C LYS A 169 1.25 -48.75 -19.67
N ASP A 170 1.99 -47.76 -19.13
CA ASP A 170 2.37 -47.42 -17.73
C ASP A 170 2.75 -45.91 -17.58
N GLY A 171 2.74 -45.38 -16.35
CA GLY A 171 3.48 -44.18 -15.89
C GLY A 171 3.08 -42.77 -16.41
N ASP A 172 3.38 -41.66 -15.71
CA ASP A 172 3.80 -41.44 -14.31
C ASP A 172 3.40 -40.00 -13.88
N SER A 173 3.50 -39.75 -12.57
CA SER A 173 3.16 -38.57 -11.80
C SER A 173 4.26 -37.49 -11.74
N MET A 174 4.00 -36.43 -10.95
CA MET A 174 4.80 -35.20 -10.76
C MET A 174 4.67 -34.18 -11.92
N GLN A 175 4.57 -32.86 -11.67
CA GLN A 175 4.83 -32.09 -10.44
C GLN A 175 3.89 -30.87 -10.33
#